data_AF-A0A3B7PVA6-F1
#
_entry.id   AF-A0A3B7PVA6-F1
#
_cell.length_a   1.000
_cell.length_b   1.000
_cell.length_c   1.000
_cell.angle_alpha   90.00
_cell.angle_beta   90.00
_cell.angle_gamma   90.00
#
_symmetry.space_group_name_H-M   'P 1'
#
loop_
_entity.id
_entity.type
_entity.pdbx_description
1 polymer ?
#
loop_
_entity_poly.entity_id
_entity_poly.type
_entity_poly.pdbx_seq_one_letter_code
_entity_poly.pdbx_strand_id
1 'polypeptide(L)' 'MAFNVIARGRSYHPVAMPLDGSHINAYLELYEAPCELHIFVECVFALDNLFLDGVRERVSPL' A
#
# COMPACT_ATOMS: atom_id res chain seq x y z
N MET A 1 -6.77 -1.80 -9.94
CA MET A 1 -5.66 -2.74 -9.67
C MET A 1 -5.59 -3.01 -8.18
N ALA A 2 -5.14 -4.20 -7.77
CA ALA A 2 -5.12 -4.71 -6.40
C ALA A 2 -4.62 -3.68 -5.35
N PHE A 3 -3.58 -2.92 -5.66
CA PHE A 3 -3.05 -1.86 -4.81
C PHE A 3 -4.12 -0.84 -4.38
N ASN A 4 -5.02 -0.40 -5.27
CA ASN A 4 -6.06 0.56 -4.92
C ASN A 4 -7.10 -0.02 -3.95
N VAL A 5 -7.32 -1.33 -3.98
CA VAL A 5 -8.21 -2.02 -3.04
C VAL A 5 -7.53 -2.09 -1.68
N ILE A 6 -6.27 -2.54 -1.64
CA ILE A 6 -5.46 -2.62 -0.42
C ILE A 6 -5.28 -1.25 0.24
N ALA A 7 -4.96 -0.21 -0.54
CA ALA A 7 -4.69 1.13 -0.06
C ALA A 7 -5.90 1.81 0.61
N ARG A 8 -7.12 1.30 0.43
CA ARG A 8 -8.32 1.79 1.14
C ARG A 8 -8.34 1.41 2.62
N GLY A 9 -7.65 0.33 3.01
CA GLY A 9 -7.53 -0.04 4.42
C GLY A 9 -6.54 0.84 5.19
N ARG A 10 -5.75 1.66 4.49
CA ARG A 10 -4.73 2.52 5.09
C ARG A 10 -5.34 3.47 6.12
N SER A 11 -4.69 3.54 7.27
CA SER A 11 -4.99 4.56 8.28
C SER A 11 -4.41 5.92 7.91
N TYR A 12 -5.18 6.98 8.15
CA TYR A 12 -4.76 8.37 7.95
C TYR A 12 -4.85 9.09 9.30
N HIS A 13 -3.70 9.40 9.91
CA HIS A 13 -3.63 10.12 11.19
C HIS A 13 -2.34 10.94 11.24
N PRO A 14 -2.41 12.24 11.56
CA PRO A 14 -2.46 13.37 10.59
C PRO A 14 -1.72 13.22 9.24
N VAL A 15 -1.00 12.13 8.99
CA VAL A 15 -0.30 11.79 7.75
C VAL A 15 -0.72 10.37 7.33
N ALA A 16 -0.52 10.02 6.06
CA ALA A 16 -0.74 8.65 5.57
C ALA A 16 0.25 7.69 6.23
N MET A 17 -0.26 6.63 6.88
CA MET A 17 0.58 5.59 7.45
C MET A 17 0.97 4.55 6.37
N PRO A 18 2.13 3.90 6.51
CA PRO A 18 2.49 2.78 5.65
C PRO A 18 1.48 1.64 5.74
N LEU A 19 1.30 0.93 4.63
CA LEU A 19 0.61 -0.34 4.62
C LEU A 19 1.48 -1.39 5.33
N ASP A 20 0.83 -2.36 5.97
CA ASP A 20 1.47 -3.53 6.54
C ASP A 20 0.89 -4.82 5.96
N GLY A 21 1.44 -5.97 6.37
CA GLY A 21 1.01 -7.27 5.87
C GLY A 21 -0.47 -7.60 6.14
N SER A 22 -1.10 -6.98 7.15
CA SER A 22 -2.51 -7.25 7.45
C SER A 22 -3.45 -6.78 6.33
N HIS A 23 -3.09 -5.68 5.66
CA HIS A 23 -3.85 -5.13 4.54
C HIS A 23 -3.77 -6.03 3.30
N ILE A 24 -2.60 -6.64 3.08
CA ILE A 24 -2.38 -7.60 1.99
C ILE A 24 -3.15 -8.89 2.29
N ASN A 25 -3.09 -9.39 3.53
CA ASN A 25 -3.84 -10.58 3.95
C ASN A 25 -5.35 -10.38 3.78
N ALA A 26 -5.90 -9.23 4.18
CA ALA A 26 -7.33 -8.93 3.99
C ALA A 26 -7.75 -8.91 2.52
N TYR A 27 -6.86 -8.50 1.60
CA TYR A 27 -7.12 -8.63 0.17
C TYR A 27 -7.10 -10.09 -0.27
N LEU A 28 -6.14 -10.88 0.22
CA LEU A 28 -5.98 -12.30 -0.13
C LEU A 28 -7.10 -13.20 0.43
N GLU A 29 -7.84 -12.75 1.45
CA GLU A 29 -9.05 -13.43 1.93
C GLU A 29 -10.20 -13.38 0.92
N LEU A 30 -10.21 -12.37 0.05
CA LEU A 30 -11.30 -12.12 -0.92
C LEU A 30 -10.88 -12.39 -2.37
N TYR A 31 -9.59 -12.34 -2.65
CA TYR A 31 -9.02 -12.40 -3.99
C TYR A 31 -7.76 -13.25 -4.02
N GLU A 32 -7.47 -13.88 -5.15
CA GLU A 32 -6.18 -14.53 -5.34
C GLU A 32 -5.08 -13.50 -5.64
N ALA A 33 -3.83 -13.87 -5.32
CA ALA A 33 -2.68 -13.09 -5.73
C ALA A 33 -2.58 -13.07 -7.28
N PRO A 34 -2.37 -11.90 -7.91
CA PRO A 34 -2.31 -11.80 -9.37
C PRO A 34 -1.00 -12.37 -9.97
N CYS A 35 -0.03 -12.70 -9.13
CA CYS A 35 1.24 -13.34 -9.45
C CYS A 35 1.78 -14.06 -8.20
N GLU A 36 3.02 -14.55 -8.25
CA GLU A 36 3.69 -15.16 -7.11
C GLU A 36 3.64 -14.23 -5.89
N LEU A 37 3.26 -14.79 -4.73
CA LEU A 37 2.95 -14.01 -3.54
C LEU A 37 4.06 -13.04 -3.13
N HIS A 38 5.32 -13.47 -3.21
CA HIS A 38 6.46 -12.62 -2.87
C HIS A 38 6.59 -11.42 -3.83
N ILE A 39 6.39 -11.63 -5.14
CA ILE A 39 6.39 -10.56 -6.15
C ILE A 39 5.23 -9.60 -5.89
N PHE A 40 4.05 -10.13 -5.60
CA PHE A 40 2.87 -9.32 -5.30
C PHE A 40 3.09 -8.43 -4.07
N VAL A 41 3.60 -9.01 -2.97
CA VAL A 41 3.90 -8.29 -1.72
C VAL A 41 4.95 -7.19 -1.96
N GLU A 42 6.04 -7.51 -2.66
CA GLU A 42 7.08 -6.52 -3.00
C GLU A 42 6.51 -5.36 -3.83
N CYS A 43 5.66 -5.68 -4.82
CA CYS A 43 5.02 -4.66 -5.65
C CYS A 43 4.09 -3.75 -4.84
N VAL A 44 3.31 -4.29 -3.90
CA VAL A 44 2.43 -3.50 -3.03
C VAL A 44 3.25 -2.53 -2.17
N PHE A 45 4.33 -3.00 -1.55
CA PHE A 45 5.19 -2.12 -0.74
C PHE A 45 5.97 -1.11 -1.57
N ALA A 46 6.42 -1.46 -2.77
CA ALA A 46 7.08 -0.51 -3.67
C ALA A 46 6.13 0.63 -4.07
N LEU A 47 4.89 0.31 -4.44
CA LEU A 47 3.86 1.30 -4.75
C LEU A 47 3.47 2.14 -3.51
N ASP A 48 3.46 1.51 -2.34
CA ASP A 48 3.20 2.21 -1.08
C ASP A 48 4.26 3.27 -0.77
N ASN A 49 5.54 2.93 -0.92
CA ASN A 49 6.66 3.85 -0.73
C ASN A 49 6.58 5.04 -1.69
N LEU A 50 6.31 4.79 -2.98
CA LEU A 50 6.13 5.86 -3.98
C LEU A 50 4.99 6.81 -3.60
N PHE A 51 3.90 6.28 -3.07
CA PHE A 51 2.79 7.10 -2.60
C PHE A 51 3.20 7.96 -1.38
N LEU A 52 3.87 7.36 -0.39
CA LEU A 52 4.32 8.06 0.81
C LEU A 52 5.36 9.14 0.49
N ASP A 53 6.29 8.88 -0.42
CA ASP A 53 7.25 9.87 -0.91
C ASP A 53 6.54 11.07 -1.55
N GLY A 54 5.55 10.82 -2.42
CA GLY A 54 4.75 11.89 -3.02
C GLY A 54 3.91 12.67 -2.00
N VAL A 55 3.45 12.05 -0.91
CA VAL A 55 2.80 12.76 0.21
C VAL A 55 3.81 13.60 0.98
N ARG A 56 5.01 13.07 1.25
CA ARG A 56 6.08 13.79 1.95
C ARG A 56 6.49 15.06 1.19
N GLU A 57 6.68 14.96 -0.13
CA GLU A 57 7.01 16.10 -0.98
C GLU A 57 5.94 17.21 -0.94
N ARG A 58 4.66 16.84 -0.82
CA ARG A 58 3.55 17.80 -0.76
C ARG A 58 3.39 18.48 0.60
N VAL A 59 3.68 17.76 1.69
CA VAL A 59 3.53 18.28 3.06
C VAL A 59 4.74 19.12 3.47
N SER A 60 5.93 18.80 2.96
CA SER A 60 7.16 19.55 3.19
C SER A 60 7.85 19.87 1.86
N PRO A 61 7.32 20.85 1.09
CA PRO A 61 8.04 21.38 -0.05
C PRO A 61 9.22 22.19 0.52
N LEU A 62 10.43 21.65 0.42
CA LEU A 62 11.63 22.49 0.52
C LEU A 62 11.63 23.53 -0.61
#